data_AF-A0A7C2SS52-F1
#
_entry.id   AF-A0A7C2SS52-F1
#
_cell.length_a   1.000
_cell.length_b   1.000
_cell.length_c   1.000
_cell.angle_alpha   90.00
_cell.angle_beta   90.00
_cell.angle_gamma   90.00
#
_symmetry.space_group_name_H-M   'P 1'
#
loop_
_entity.id
_entity.type
_entity.pdbx_description
1 polymer ?
#
loop_
_entity_poly.entity_id
_entity_poly.type
_entity_poly.pdbx_seq_one_letter_code
_entity_poly.pdbx_strand_id
1 'polypeptide(L)'
;MLGAHRLLGPRRSFEEKLDPFECGEKQIVSPHQRFSVKFYLVAMLFVVFDLEAVFFYPWGALFRELGGFGFAAMSVFAVPLVVGLVYEWKKGALEW
;
A
#
# COMPACT_ATOMS: atom_id res chain seq x y z
N MET A 1 -23.08 -1.38 16.74
CA MET A 1 -22.82 -2.54 17.61
C MET A 1 -21.66 -2.33 18.61
N LEU A 2 -20.59 -1.60 18.25
CA LEU A 2 -19.52 -1.20 19.19
C LEU A 2 -20.03 -0.40 20.42
N GLY A 3 -21.04 0.47 20.25
CA GLY A 3 -21.61 1.28 21.34
C GLY A 3 -22.37 0.47 22.40
N ALA A 4 -23.20 -0.49 21.97
CA ALA A 4 -23.93 -1.38 22.88
C ALA A 4 -22.98 -2.28 23.68
N HIS A 5 -21.93 -2.80 23.05
CA HIS A 5 -20.89 -3.58 23.71
C HIS A 5 -20.12 -2.76 24.77
N ARG A 6 -19.85 -1.48 24.49
CA ARG A 6 -19.18 -0.61 25.47
C ARG A 6 -20.05 -0.31 26.71
N LEU A 7 -21.38 -0.33 26.57
CA LEU A 7 -22.34 -0.04 27.64
C LEU A 7 -22.74 -1.26 28.46
N LEU A 8 -22.99 -2.40 27.80
CA LEU A 8 -23.50 -3.63 28.43
C LEU A 8 -22.39 -4.67 28.70
N GLY A 9 -21.21 -4.50 28.12
CA GLY A 9 -20.12 -5.47 28.22
C GLY A 9 -19.36 -5.37 29.56
N PRO A 10 -18.96 -6.52 30.15
CA PRO A 10 -18.23 -6.54 31.41
C PRO A 10 -16.85 -5.88 31.27
N ARG A 11 -16.63 -4.82 32.04
CA ARG A 11 -15.37 -4.08 32.07
C ARG A 11 -14.46 -4.63 33.17
N ARG A 12 -13.64 -5.61 32.80
CA ARG A 12 -12.52 -6.08 33.63
C ARG A 12 -11.22 -5.70 32.95
N SER A 13 -10.47 -4.79 33.56
CA SER A 13 -9.11 -4.40 33.18
C SER A 13 -8.14 -5.02 34.17
N PHE A 14 -7.21 -5.83 33.68
CA PHE A 14 -6.10 -6.39 34.42
C PHE A 14 -4.82 -6.02 33.67
N GLU A 15 -3.70 -5.88 34.38
CA GLU A 15 -2.42 -5.44 33.79
C GLU A 15 -2.02 -6.33 32.60
N GLU A 16 -2.05 -7.65 32.80
CA GLU A 16 -1.76 -8.66 31.77
C GLU A 16 -2.71 -8.62 30.56
N LYS A 17 -3.94 -8.10 30.72
CA LYS A 17 -4.91 -7.98 29.63
C LYS A 17 -4.59 -6.79 28.72
N LEU A 18 -3.85 -5.81 29.23
CA LEU A 18 -3.43 -4.62 28.50
C LEU A 18 -2.05 -4.78 27.86
N ASP A 19 -1.30 -5.81 28.27
CA ASP A 19 0.01 -6.12 27.71
C ASP A 19 -0.11 -6.83 26.34
N PRO A 20 0.85 -6.59 25.41
CA PRO A 20 0.95 -7.32 24.16
C PRO A 20 1.15 -8.83 24.39
N PHE A 21 0.51 -9.65 23.57
CA PHE A 21 0.64 -11.09 23.64
C PHE A 21 2.01 -11.56 23.14
N GLU A 22 2.81 -12.16 24.02
CA GLU A 22 4.14 -12.71 23.68
C GLU A 22 4.29 -14.16 24.21
N CYS A 23 3.26 -14.99 24.00
CA CYS A 23 3.20 -16.40 24.43
C CYS A 23 3.42 -16.63 25.95
N GLY A 24 3.07 -15.67 26.80
CA GLY A 24 3.19 -15.77 28.25
C GLY A 24 4.46 -15.15 28.84
N GLU A 25 5.36 -14.65 27.99
CA GLU A 25 6.54 -13.89 28.41
C GLU A 25 6.28 -12.38 28.34
N LYS A 26 7.04 -11.59 29.12
CA LYS A 26 7.04 -10.13 29.00
C LYS A 26 7.80 -9.70 27.76
N GLN A 27 7.42 -8.58 27.14
CA GLN A 27 8.06 -8.12 25.92
C GLN A 27 9.58 -8.05 26.05
N ILE A 28 10.28 -8.90 25.30
CA ILE A 28 11.75 -9.00 25.36
C ILE A 28 12.37 -8.06 24.31
N VAL A 29 11.63 -7.81 23.22
CA VAL A 29 12.14 -7.12 22.04
C VAL A 29 11.71 -5.65 22.05
N SER A 30 12.65 -4.76 21.72
CA SER A 30 12.36 -3.34 21.53
C SER A 30 11.28 -3.15 20.45
N PRO A 31 10.20 -2.37 20.71
CA PRO A 31 9.14 -2.10 19.74
C PRO A 31 9.63 -1.42 18.45
N HIS A 32 10.84 -0.84 18.47
CA HIS A 32 11.42 -0.08 17.36
C HIS A 32 12.39 -0.93 16.56
N GLN A 33 11.91 -2.02 15.97
CA GLN A 33 12.71 -2.79 15.03
C GLN A 33 12.82 -2.08 13.67
N ARG A 34 13.98 -2.23 13.02
CA ARG A 34 14.20 -1.73 11.67
C ARG A 34 13.43 -2.64 10.70
N PHE A 35 12.34 -2.11 10.17
CA PHE A 35 11.62 -2.77 9.08
C PHE A 35 12.45 -2.74 7.79
N SER A 36 12.27 -3.76 6.96
CA SER A 36 12.96 -3.83 5.67
C SER A 36 12.55 -2.67 4.76
N VAL A 37 13.52 -2.07 4.07
CA VAL A 37 13.29 -0.97 3.11
C VAL A 37 12.35 -1.40 1.95
N LYS A 38 12.20 -2.71 1.72
CA LYS A 38 11.29 -3.27 0.70
C LYS A 38 9.85 -2.74 0.84
N PHE A 39 9.34 -2.58 2.06
CA PHE A 39 7.98 -2.05 2.28
C PHE A 39 7.82 -0.60 1.81
N TYR A 40 8.86 0.21 1.98
CA TYR A 40 8.86 1.60 1.52
C TYR A 40 8.86 1.68 -0.01
N LEU A 41 9.67 0.85 -0.68
CA LEU A 41 9.74 0.83 -2.15
C LEU A 41 8.38 0.46 -2.77
N VAL A 42 7.75 -0.60 -2.25
CA VAL A 42 6.41 -1.04 -2.71
C VAL A 42 5.36 0.06 -2.48
N ALA A 43 5.37 0.73 -1.32
CA ALA A 43 4.43 1.81 -1.04
C ALA A 43 4.64 3.01 -1.98
N MET A 44 5.90 3.38 -2.26
CA MET A 44 6.22 4.47 -3.17
C MET A 44 5.81 4.14 -4.62
N LEU A 45 6.08 2.93 -5.10
CA LEU A 45 5.61 2.48 -6.41
C LEU A 45 4.09 2.53 -6.49
N PHE A 46 3.39 2.02 -5.46
CA PHE A 46 1.94 2.03 -5.42
C PHE A 46 1.37 3.45 -5.57
N VAL A 47 1.93 4.44 -4.86
CA VAL A 47 1.49 5.84 -4.98
C VAL A 47 1.69 6.40 -6.38
N VAL A 48 2.85 6.14 -7.00
CA VAL A 48 3.12 6.61 -8.37
C VAL A 48 2.21 5.92 -9.38
N PHE A 49 2.03 4.61 -9.26
CA PHE A 49 1.14 3.82 -10.12
C PHE A 49 -0.32 4.27 -9.99
N ASP A 50 -0.81 4.52 -8.78
CA ASP A 50 -2.18 4.97 -8.54
C ASP A 50 -2.41 6.38 -9.12
N LEU A 51 -1.42 7.27 -8.96
CA LEU A 51 -1.45 8.59 -9.61
C LEU A 51 -1.52 8.48 -11.13
N GLU A 52 -0.74 7.59 -11.75
CA GLU A 52 -0.81 7.36 -13.19
C GLU A 52 -2.16 6.79 -13.63
N ALA A 53 -2.70 5.83 -12.87
CA ALA A 53 -4.02 5.24 -13.13
C ALA A 53 -5.14 6.30 -13.13
N VAL A 54 -5.05 7.33 -12.29
CA VAL A 54 -5.99 8.47 -12.31
C VAL A 54 -6.02 9.15 -13.67
N PHE A 55 -4.89 9.28 -14.37
CA PHE A 55 -4.84 9.88 -15.70
C PHE A 55 -5.41 8.98 -16.81
N PHE A 56 -5.46 7.66 -16.60
CA PHE A 56 -6.09 6.75 -17.55
C PHE A 56 -7.61 6.91 -17.64
N TYR A 57 -8.30 7.33 -16.57
CA TYR A 57 -9.75 7.53 -16.57
C TYR A 57 -10.25 8.57 -17.59
N PRO A 58 -9.80 9.84 -17.56
CA PRO A 58 -10.27 10.83 -18.52
C PRO A 58 -9.83 10.52 -19.95
N TRP A 59 -8.64 9.94 -20.12
CA TRP A 59 -8.17 9.51 -21.43
C TRP A 59 -9.03 8.39 -22.03
N GLY A 60 -9.40 7.40 -21.22
CA GLY A 60 -10.31 6.34 -21.63
C GLY A 60 -11.70 6.88 -21.98
N ALA A 61 -12.21 7.83 -21.19
CA ALA A 61 -13.49 8.47 -21.45
C ALA A 61 -13.52 9.25 -22.78
N LEU A 62 -12.41 9.91 -23.14
CA LEU A 62 -12.30 10.74 -24.34
C LEU A 62 -11.56 10.06 -25.50
N PHE A 63 -11.28 8.76 -25.41
CA PHE A 63 -10.41 8.03 -26.35
C PHE A 63 -10.80 8.23 -27.82
N ARG A 64 -12.10 8.28 -28.12
CA ARG A 64 -12.62 8.48 -29.48
C ARG A 64 -12.35 9.88 -30.03
N GLU A 65 -12.30 10.90 -29.18
CA GLU A 65 -12.04 12.29 -29.59
C GLU A 65 -10.55 12.57 -29.79
N LEU A 66 -9.68 11.99 -28.95
CA LEU A 66 -8.24 12.22 -29.07
C LEU A 66 -7.58 11.45 -30.24
N GLY A 67 -8.22 10.38 -30.73
CA GLY A 67 -7.73 9.60 -31.88
C GLY A 67 -6.29 9.10 -31.73
N GLY A 68 -5.56 9.04 -32.85
CA GLY A 68 -4.18 8.52 -32.87
C GLY A 68 -3.17 9.35 -32.05
N PHE A 69 -3.41 10.65 -31.91
CA PHE A 69 -2.56 11.51 -31.09
C PHE A 69 -2.70 11.19 -29.59
N GLY A 70 -3.94 11.02 -29.10
CA GLY A 70 -4.19 10.59 -27.72
C GLY A 70 -3.58 9.24 -27.40
N PHE A 71 -3.61 8.31 -28.35
CA PHE A 71 -2.97 7.01 -28.18
C PHE A 71 -1.45 7.14 -28.05
N ALA A 72 -0.79 7.92 -28.91
CA ALA A 72 0.66 8.11 -28.85
C ALA A 72 1.08 8.83 -27.55
N ALA A 73 0.34 9.88 -27.16
CA ALA A 73 0.61 10.63 -25.93
C ALA A 73 0.49 9.75 -24.69
N MET A 74 -0.59 8.96 -24.58
CA MET A 74 -0.77 8.04 -23.45
C MET A 74 0.24 6.89 -23.45
N SER A 75 0.65 6.40 -24.62
CA SER A 75 1.69 5.38 -24.72
C SER A 75 3.03 5.89 -24.15
N VAL A 76 3.43 7.12 -24.48
CA VAL A 76 4.65 7.74 -23.91
C VAL A 76 4.48 7.98 -22.41
N PHE A 77 3.30 8.40 -21.97
CA PHE A 77 3.00 8.60 -20.55
C PHE A 77 3.09 7.30 -19.73
N ALA A 78 2.72 6.16 -20.30
CA ALA A 78 2.78 4.85 -19.63
C ALA A 78 4.18 4.20 -19.61
N VAL A 79 5.15 4.70 -20.40
CA VAL A 79 6.51 4.12 -20.48
C VAL A 79 7.23 4.13 -19.13
N PRO A 80 7.27 5.23 -18.35
CA PRO A 80 7.90 5.27 -17.04
C PRO A 80 7.37 4.20 -16.08
N LEU A 81 6.07 3.93 -16.09
CA LEU A 81 5.44 2.88 -15.27
C LEU A 81 5.95 1.50 -15.65
N VAL A 82 5.98 1.18 -16.95
CA VAL A 82 6.51 -0.11 -17.42
C VAL A 82 7.99 -0.25 -17.07
N VAL A 83 8.78 0.80 -17.26
CA VAL A 83 10.21 0.80 -16.93
C VAL A 83 10.43 0.65 -15.42
N GLY A 84 9.66 1.37 -14.59
CA GLY A 84 9.71 1.28 -13.13
C GLY A 84 9.38 -0.13 -12.64
N LEU A 85 8.31 -0.73 -13.16
CA LEU A 85 7.90 -2.09 -12.81
C LEU A 85 8.96 -3.12 -13.20
N VAL A 86 9.52 -3.04 -14.42
CA VAL A 86 10.58 -3.95 -14.87
C VAL A 86 11.85 -3.78 -14.02
N TYR A 87 12.19 -2.55 -13.63
CA TYR A 87 13.34 -2.26 -12.80
C TYR A 87 13.22 -2.89 -11.40
N GLU A 88 12.07 -2.70 -10.75
CA GLU A 88 11.82 -3.26 -9.42
C GLU A 88 11.72 -4.78 -9.42
N TRP A 89 11.12 -5.35 -10.48
CA TRP A 89 11.10 -6.79 -10.67
C TRP A 89 12.51 -7.36 -10.79
N LYS A 90 13.38 -6.75 -11.62
CA LYS A 90 14.78 -7.17 -11.75
C LYS A 90 15.59 -7.01 -10.45
N LYS A 91 15.23 -6.04 -9.62
CA LYS A 91 15.88 -5.82 -8.31
C LYS A 91 15.40 -6.77 -7.21
N GLY A 92 14.42 -7.64 -7.48
CA GLY A 92 13.86 -8.55 -6.48
C GLY A 92 13.14 -7.81 -5.36
N ALA A 93 12.67 -6.58 -5.60
CA ALA A 93 11.91 -5.81 -4.61
C ALA A 93 10.55 -6.45 -4.33
N LEU A 94 10.03 -7.20 -5.30
CA LEU A 94 8.77 -7.96 -5.22
C LEU A 94 8.96 -9.40 -4.71
N GLU A 95 10.19 -9.87 -4.53
CA GLU A 95 10.45 -11.21 -4.00
C GLU A 95 10.48 -11.17 -2.46
N TRP A 96 9.64 -12.00 -1.86
CA TRP A 96 9.49 -12.17 -0.41
C TRP A 96 10.03 -13.52 0.03
#